data_AF-A0A928Z4D9-F1
#
_entry.id   AF-A0A928Z4D9-F1
#
_cell.length_a   1.000
_cell.length_b   1.000
_cell.length_c   1.000
_cell.angle_alpha   90.00
_cell.angle_beta   90.00
_cell.angle_gamma   90.00
#
_symmetry.space_group_name_H-M   'P 1'
#
loop_
_entity.id
_entity.type
_entity.pdbx_description
1 polymer ?
#
loop_
_entity_poly.entity_id
_entity_poly.type
_entity_poly.pdbx_seq_one_letter_code
_entity_poly.pdbx_strand_id
1 'polypeptide(L)'
;MLSARLSLSSAEKRQRWLYLALVLIPLTISLLNRWGIRFSFWGCPLVEWVGVPCMAWGLTRSFYATARGDLVQAIDFHLFGPLLVIGLMIATGHIGLELLKGQRLSTFYTPCIRRQRTWVWGFLIIMGYHLTRLVTLQSSGQIQQWFAQSIVGQWF
;
A
#
# COMPACT_ATOMS: atom_id res chain seq x y z
N MET A 1 -20.09 28.68 -3.74
CA MET A 1 -19.17 28.79 -2.59
C MET A 1 -17.74 28.89 -3.12
N LEU A 2 -17.22 30.11 -3.22
CA LEU A 2 -15.88 30.41 -3.72
C LEU A 2 -14.84 29.87 -2.73
N SER A 3 -14.14 28.79 -3.09
CA SER A 3 -12.98 28.35 -2.32
C SER A 3 -11.92 29.45 -2.43
N ALA A 4 -11.61 30.11 -1.32
CA ALA A 4 -10.44 30.97 -1.22
C ALA A 4 -9.20 30.18 -1.70
N ARG A 5 -8.61 30.62 -2.82
CA ARG A 5 -7.42 29.98 -3.41
C ARG A 5 -6.21 30.33 -2.56
N LEU A 6 -5.99 29.56 -1.50
CA LEU A 6 -4.80 29.68 -0.67
C LEU A 6 -3.58 29.24 -1.50
N SER A 7 -2.74 30.20 -1.88
CA SER A 7 -1.46 29.97 -2.54
C SER A 7 -0.52 29.19 -1.62
N LEU A 8 0.23 28.23 -2.18
CA LEU A 8 1.18 27.42 -1.43
C LEU A 8 2.42 28.24 -1.04
N SER A 9 2.75 28.25 0.26
CA SER A 9 4.01 28.76 0.77
C SER A 9 5.21 27.89 0.31
N SER A 10 6.42 28.45 0.29
CA SER A 10 7.64 27.72 -0.07
C SER A 10 7.86 26.48 0.81
N ALA A 11 7.52 26.54 2.11
CA ALA A 11 7.60 25.40 3.01
C ALA A 11 6.61 24.29 2.63
N GLU A 12 5.39 24.66 2.23
CA GLU A 12 4.34 23.73 1.83
C GLU A 12 4.66 23.08 0.49
N LYS A 13 5.23 23.84 -0.46
CA LYS A 13 5.75 23.30 -1.72
C LYS A 13 6.82 22.23 -1.47
N ARG A 14 7.76 22.49 -0.55
CA ARG A 14 8.78 21.49 -0.16
C ARG A 14 8.13 20.23 0.41
N GLN A 15 7.13 20.39 1.28
CA GLN A 15 6.38 19.26 1.86
C GLN A 15 5.63 18.46 0.78
N ARG A 16 5.03 19.13 -0.22
CA ARG A 16 4.38 18.46 -1.36
C ARG A 16 5.36 17.69 -2.22
N TRP A 17 6.55 18.22 -2.46
CA TRP A 17 7.60 17.47 -3.14
C TRP A 17 8.03 16.22 -2.37
N LEU A 18 8.17 16.30 -1.05
CA LEU A 18 8.48 15.13 -0.21
C LEU A 18 7.37 14.07 -0.28
N TYR A 19 6.10 14.48 -0.19
CA TYR A 19 4.97 13.56 -0.32
C TYR A 19 4.87 12.93 -1.71
N LEU A 20 5.13 13.72 -2.76
CA LEU A 20 5.15 13.24 -4.12
C LEU A 20 6.27 12.20 -4.30
N ALA A 21 7.48 12.48 -3.81
CA ALA A 21 8.59 11.53 -3.85
C ALA A 21 8.24 10.22 -3.13
N LEU A 22 7.67 10.32 -1.91
CA LEU A 22 7.28 9.15 -1.13
C LEU A 22 6.26 8.25 -1.86
N VAL A 23 5.24 8.86 -2.48
CA VAL A 23 4.19 8.13 -3.23
C VAL A 23 4.73 7.56 -4.55
N LEU A 24 5.66 8.27 -5.21
CA LEU A 24 6.23 7.84 -6.48
C LEU A 24 7.17 6.66 -6.34
N ILE A 25 7.93 6.52 -5.25
CA ILE A 25 8.88 5.41 -5.04
C ILE A 25 8.27 4.02 -5.33
N PRO A 26 7.17 3.60 -4.69
CA PRO A 26 6.59 2.27 -4.96
C PRO A 26 6.02 2.15 -6.39
N LEU A 27 5.48 3.22 -6.95
CA LEU A 27 4.96 3.24 -8.33
C LEU A 27 6.09 3.10 -9.36
N THR A 28 7.20 3.82 -9.17
CA THR A 28 8.35 3.75 -10.07
C THR A 28 9.02 2.38 -10.00
N ILE A 29 9.24 1.83 -8.80
CA ILE A 29 9.79 0.47 -8.64
C ILE A 29 8.90 -0.56 -9.36
N SER A 30 7.59 -0.39 -9.31
CA SER A 30 6.67 -1.29 -10.01
C SER A 30 6.72 -1.16 -11.53
N LEU A 31 6.86 0.06 -12.05
CA LEU A 31 7.03 0.31 -13.49
C LEU A 31 8.36 -0.27 -14.01
N LEU A 32 9.45 -0.11 -13.25
CA LEU A 32 10.75 -0.70 -13.60
C LEU A 32 10.69 -2.23 -13.65
N ASN A 33 10.00 -2.86 -12.69
CA ASN A 33 9.73 -4.30 -12.71
C ASN A 33 8.95 -4.74 -13.96
N ARG A 34 7.98 -3.93 -14.43
CA ARG A 34 7.26 -4.20 -15.68
C ARG A 34 8.19 -4.21 -16.90
N TRP A 35 9.22 -3.38 -16.90
CA TRP A 35 10.24 -3.33 -17.97
C TRP A 35 11.34 -4.40 -17.83
N GLY A 36 11.18 -5.36 -16.93
CA GLY A 36 12.10 -6.49 -16.78
C GLY A 36 13.25 -6.26 -15.80
N ILE A 37 13.33 -5.09 -15.16
CA ILE A 37 14.27 -4.83 -14.07
C ILE A 37 13.70 -5.47 -12.80
N ARG A 38 14.05 -6.74 -12.59
CA ARG A 38 13.56 -7.52 -11.44
C ARG A 38 14.23 -7.04 -10.17
N PHE A 39 13.52 -6.22 -9.40
CA PHE A 39 13.84 -6.05 -7.99
C PHE A 39 13.32 -7.27 -7.25
N SER A 40 14.18 -8.28 -7.08
CA SER A 40 13.91 -9.37 -6.14
C SER A 40 13.97 -8.76 -4.74
N PHE A 41 12.84 -8.23 -4.28
CA PHE A 41 12.69 -7.94 -2.86
C PHE A 41 12.97 -9.24 -2.13
N TRP A 42 13.85 -9.16 -1.12
CA TRP A 42 14.10 -10.22 -0.18
C TRP A 42 12.74 -10.77 0.29
N GLY A 43 12.64 -12.08 0.52
CA GLY A 43 11.40 -12.70 0.95
C GLY A 43 10.85 -12.02 2.22
N CYS A 44 9.63 -12.35 2.63
CA CYS A 44 9.08 -11.75 3.85
C CYS A 44 9.95 -12.17 5.04
N PRO A 45 10.65 -11.24 5.72
CA PRO A 45 11.52 -11.63 6.83
C PRO A 45 10.73 -12.35 7.93
N LEU A 46 9.46 -11.96 8.12
CA LEU A 46 8.58 -12.59 9.11
C LEU A 46 8.15 -14.01 8.72
N VAL A 47 7.94 -14.30 7.44
CA VAL A 47 7.67 -15.67 6.99
C VAL A 47 8.93 -16.51 7.08
N GLU A 48 10.07 -15.98 6.68
CA GLU A 48 11.35 -16.69 6.77
C GLU A 48 11.73 -17.01 8.22
N TRP A 49 11.51 -16.08 9.15
CA TRP A 49 11.87 -16.28 10.55
C TRP A 49 10.82 -17.06 11.34
N VAL A 50 9.54 -16.70 11.22
CA VAL A 50 8.46 -17.17 12.10
C VAL A 50 7.43 -18.03 11.34
N GLY A 51 7.43 -18.02 10.01
CA GLY A 51 6.46 -18.77 9.20
C GLY A 51 5.06 -18.14 9.12
N VAL A 52 4.90 -16.90 9.62
CA VAL A 52 3.60 -16.21 9.63
C VAL A 52 3.65 -14.98 8.72
N PRO A 53 2.77 -14.87 7.71
CA PRO A 53 2.77 -13.72 6.81
C PRO A 53 2.21 -12.47 7.50
N CYS A 54 2.94 -11.35 7.43
CA CYS A 54 2.43 -10.06 7.91
C CYS A 54 1.45 -9.42 6.90
N MET A 55 0.64 -8.47 7.37
CA MET A 55 -0.29 -7.69 6.52
C MET A 55 0.42 -7.02 5.35
N ALA A 56 1.63 -6.50 5.58
CA ALA A 56 2.36 -5.71 4.61
C ALA A 56 2.90 -6.58 3.46
N TRP A 57 3.17 -7.86 3.72
CA TRP A 57 3.71 -8.76 2.71
C TRP A 57 2.70 -9.10 1.63
N GLY A 58 1.50 -9.52 2.03
CA GLY A 58 0.40 -9.80 1.09
C GLY A 58 0.04 -8.56 0.28
N LEU A 59 -0.02 -7.40 0.95
CA LEU A 59 -0.32 -6.12 0.32
C LEU A 59 0.75 -5.72 -0.72
N THR A 60 2.04 -5.87 -0.38
CA THR A 60 3.15 -5.59 -1.29
C THR A 60 3.13 -6.49 -2.53
N ARG A 61 2.92 -7.81 -2.36
CA ARG A 61 2.80 -8.74 -3.49
C ARG A 61 1.61 -8.41 -4.39
N SER A 62 0.47 -8.09 -3.78
CA SER A 62 -0.72 -7.69 -4.50
C SER A 62 -0.52 -6.37 -5.26
N PHE A 63 0.15 -5.40 -4.65
CA PHE A 63 0.52 -4.14 -5.28
C PHE A 63 1.38 -4.37 -6.53
N TYR A 64 2.41 -5.21 -6.45
CA TYR A 64 3.24 -5.56 -7.62
C TYR A 64 2.48 -6.32 -8.70
N ALA A 65 1.61 -7.26 -8.34
CA ALA A 65 0.77 -7.96 -9.29
C ALA A 65 -0.19 -6.99 -10.01
N THR A 66 -0.82 -6.08 -9.26
CA THR A 66 -1.68 -5.02 -9.80
C THR A 66 -0.90 -4.16 -10.79
N ALA A 67 0.31 -3.72 -10.44
CA ALA A 67 1.10 -2.84 -11.28
C ALA A 67 1.64 -3.52 -12.56
N ARG A 68 1.75 -4.86 -12.57
CA ARG A 68 2.01 -5.66 -13.78
C ARG A 68 0.77 -5.85 -14.66
N GLY A 69 -0.42 -5.48 -14.16
CA GLY A 69 -1.70 -5.69 -14.84
C GLY A 69 -2.35 -7.04 -14.55
N ASP A 70 -1.78 -7.84 -13.64
CA ASP A 70 -2.33 -9.14 -13.22
C ASP A 70 -3.25 -8.95 -12.00
N LEU A 71 -4.49 -8.55 -12.28
CA LEU A 71 -5.49 -8.28 -11.24
C LEU A 71 -5.97 -9.54 -10.53
N VAL A 72 -6.01 -10.69 -11.23
CA VAL A 72 -6.42 -11.96 -10.64
C VAL A 72 -5.41 -12.35 -9.56
N GLN A 73 -4.13 -12.41 -9.91
CA GLN A 73 -3.07 -12.71 -8.96
C GLN A 73 -2.96 -11.65 -7.85
N ALA A 74 -3.28 -10.38 -8.15
CA ALA A 74 -3.30 -9.33 -7.13
C ALA A 74 -4.34 -9.60 -6.06
N ILE A 75 -5.57 -9.93 -6.45
CA ILE A 75 -6.67 -10.22 -5.52
C ILE A 75 -6.36 -11.48 -4.71
N ASP A 76 -5.79 -12.51 -5.35
CA ASP A 76 -5.35 -13.73 -4.67
C ASP A 76 -4.32 -13.45 -3.56
N PHE A 77 -3.40 -12.49 -3.79
CA PHE A 77 -2.46 -12.09 -2.76
C PHE A 77 -3.13 -11.26 -1.65
N HIS A 78 -3.88 -10.22 -2.01
CA HIS A 78 -4.53 -9.33 -1.06
C HIS A 78 -5.55 -8.41 -1.75
N LEU A 79 -6.82 -8.44 -1.34
CA LEU A 79 -7.88 -7.62 -1.94
C LEU A 79 -7.57 -6.11 -1.97
N PHE A 80 -6.87 -5.60 -0.96
CA PHE A 80 -6.54 -4.18 -0.86
C PHE A 80 -5.37 -3.70 -1.74
N GLY A 81 -4.64 -4.58 -2.44
CA GLY A 81 -3.52 -4.13 -3.28
C GLY A 81 -3.95 -3.28 -4.48
N PRO A 82 -4.98 -3.68 -5.27
CA PRO A 82 -5.53 -2.82 -6.32
C PRO A 82 -6.01 -1.47 -5.81
N LEU A 83 -6.69 -1.46 -4.64
CA LEU A 83 -7.14 -0.23 -4.00
C LEU A 83 -5.98 0.67 -3.57
N LEU A 84 -4.87 0.09 -3.11
CA LEU A 84 -3.66 0.83 -2.78
C LEU A 84 -3.05 1.50 -4.01
N VAL A 85 -2.94 0.79 -5.14
CA VAL A 85 -2.45 1.38 -6.41
C VAL A 85 -3.31 2.57 -6.82
N ILE A 86 -4.64 2.40 -6.81
CA ILE A 86 -5.58 3.48 -7.15
C ILE A 86 -5.39 4.67 -6.21
N GLY A 87 -5.29 4.43 -4.90
CA GLY A 87 -5.05 5.46 -3.90
C GLY A 87 -3.76 6.24 -4.13
N LEU A 88 -2.66 5.55 -4.46
CA LEU A 88 -1.39 6.20 -4.78
C LEU A 88 -1.48 7.01 -6.08
N MET A 89 -2.14 6.49 -7.12
CA MET A 89 -2.35 7.23 -8.38
C MET A 89 -3.16 8.51 -8.17
N ILE A 90 -4.23 8.44 -7.37
CA ILE A 90 -5.03 9.62 -6.98
C ILE A 90 -4.18 10.61 -6.19
N ALA A 91 -3.38 10.14 -5.22
CA ALA A 91 -2.50 10.99 -4.44
C ALA A 91 -1.44 11.69 -5.31
N THR A 92 -0.80 10.97 -6.22
CA THR A 92 0.14 11.53 -7.21
C THR A 92 -0.52 12.60 -8.05
N GLY A 93 -1.71 12.32 -8.62
CA GLY A 93 -2.46 13.28 -9.41
C GLY A 93 -2.85 14.53 -8.61
N HIS A 94 -3.38 14.36 -7.40
CA HIS A 94 -3.75 15.48 -6.52
C HIS A 94 -2.54 16.35 -6.17
N ILE A 95 -1.45 15.74 -5.67
CA ILE A 95 -0.26 16.48 -5.24
C ILE A 95 0.40 17.16 -6.45
N GLY A 96 0.46 16.47 -7.60
CA GLY A 96 0.95 17.04 -8.85
C GLY A 96 0.14 18.27 -9.28
N LEU A 97 -1.20 18.20 -9.21
CA LEU A 97 -2.06 19.33 -9.53
C LEU A 97 -1.91 20.50 -8.55
N GLU A 98 -1.71 20.23 -7.25
CA GLU A 98 -1.43 21.28 -6.26
C GLU A 98 -0.09 21.99 -6.55
N LEU A 99 0.94 21.23 -6.91
CA LEU A 99 2.25 21.76 -7.27
C LEU A 99 2.20 22.59 -8.57
N LEU A 100 1.52 22.10 -9.61
CA LEU A 100 1.35 22.79 -10.89
C LEU A 100 0.57 24.09 -10.76
N LYS A 101 -0.53 24.07 -9.98
CA LYS A 101 -1.38 25.27 -9.77
C LYS A 101 -0.84 26.20 -8.69
N GLY A 102 0.12 25.75 -7.89
CA GLY A 102 0.65 26.51 -6.75
C GLY A 102 -0.41 26.83 -5.69
N GLN A 103 -1.49 26.06 -5.62
CA GLN A 103 -2.68 26.33 -4.80
C GLN A 103 -3.14 25.06 -4.10
N ARG A 104 -3.67 25.19 -2.89
CA ARG A 104 -4.28 24.05 -2.17
C ARG A 104 -5.59 23.63 -2.85
N LEU A 105 -5.76 22.34 -3.11
CA LEU A 105 -6.98 21.79 -3.71
C LEU A 105 -7.85 21.16 -2.62
N SER A 106 -9.03 21.73 -2.41
CA SER A 106 -10.08 21.17 -1.56
C SER A 106 -10.89 20.15 -2.36
N THR A 107 -10.68 18.86 -2.13
CA THR A 107 -11.47 17.78 -2.77
C THR A 107 -12.51 17.18 -1.81
N PHE A 108 -13.49 16.44 -2.36
CA PHE A 108 -14.55 15.80 -1.57
C PHE A 108 -14.02 14.78 -0.53
N TYR A 109 -12.87 14.16 -0.78
CA TYR A 109 -12.25 13.22 0.15
C TYR A 109 -11.41 13.90 1.23
N THR A 110 -11.09 15.20 1.10
CA THR A 110 -10.26 15.92 2.07
C THR A 110 -10.87 15.91 3.49
N PRO A 111 -12.18 16.16 3.69
CA PRO A 111 -12.82 16.02 4.99
C PRO A 111 -12.81 14.58 5.54
N CYS A 112 -12.92 13.59 4.64
CA CYS A 112 -12.92 12.17 4.99
C CYS A 112 -11.55 11.75 5.54
N ILE A 113 -10.48 12.09 4.83
CA ILE A 113 -9.08 11.81 5.23
C ILE A 113 -8.68 12.60 6.47
N ARG A 114 -9.18 13.83 6.66
CA ARG A 114 -8.83 14.64 7.83
C ARG A 114 -9.49 14.16 9.13
N ARG A 115 -10.59 13.40 9.04
CA ARG A 115 -11.32 12.91 10.22
C ARG A 115 -10.64 11.67 10.79
N GLN A 116 -10.10 11.78 12.01
CA GLN A 116 -9.40 10.67 12.70
C GLN A 116 -10.22 9.38 12.75
N ARG A 117 -11.54 9.49 12.94
CA ARG A 117 -12.46 8.33 12.97
C ARG A 117 -12.41 7.51 11.66
N THR A 118 -12.16 8.12 10.51
CA THR A 118 -12.02 7.42 9.23
C THR A 118 -10.79 6.52 9.23
N TRP A 119 -9.66 6.98 9.78
CA TRP A 119 -8.44 6.17 9.88
C TRP A 119 -8.63 4.99 10.82
N VAL A 120 -9.33 5.19 11.95
CA VAL A 120 -9.65 4.11 12.88
C VAL A 120 -10.51 3.05 12.20
N TRP A 121 -11.58 3.44 11.52
CA TRP A 121 -12.42 2.50 10.78
C TRP A 121 -11.66 1.78 9.66
N GLY A 122 -10.86 2.52 8.87
CA GLY A 122 -10.03 1.92 7.82
C GLY A 122 -9.04 0.90 8.38
N PHE A 123 -8.39 1.22 9.49
CA PHE A 123 -7.49 0.30 10.19
C PHE A 123 -8.22 -0.95 10.69
N LEU A 124 -9.39 -0.80 11.33
CA LEU A 124 -10.20 -1.92 11.80
C LEU A 124 -10.66 -2.82 10.66
N ILE A 125 -11.05 -2.26 9.51
CA ILE A 125 -11.44 -3.02 8.33
C ILE A 125 -10.26 -3.84 7.79
N ILE A 126 -9.08 -3.21 7.66
CA ILE A 126 -7.87 -3.89 7.18
C ILE A 126 -7.44 -5.00 8.15
N MET A 127 -7.49 -4.74 9.46
CA MET A 127 -7.17 -5.74 10.49
C MET A 127 -8.18 -6.87 10.53
N GLY A 128 -9.48 -6.58 10.47
CA GLY A 128 -10.53 -7.59 10.41
C GLY A 128 -10.35 -8.50 9.20
N TYR A 129 -10.11 -7.92 8.02
CA TYR A 129 -9.78 -8.68 6.82
C TYR A 129 -8.52 -9.53 7.00
N HIS A 130 -7.42 -8.95 7.51
CA HIS A 130 -6.18 -9.68 7.70
C HIS A 130 -6.34 -10.88 8.65
N LEU A 131 -7.11 -10.71 9.74
CA LEU A 131 -7.44 -11.80 10.66
C LEU A 131 -8.23 -12.91 9.97
N THR A 132 -9.29 -12.57 9.21
CA THR A 132 -10.05 -13.58 8.46
C THR A 132 -9.17 -14.33 7.46
N ARG A 133 -8.25 -13.61 6.80
CA ARG A 133 -7.26 -14.20 5.88
C ARG A 133 -6.31 -15.17 6.61
N LEU A 134 -5.80 -14.79 7.78
CA LEU A 134 -4.94 -15.67 8.58
C LEU A 134 -5.68 -16.94 9.00
N VAL A 135 -6.94 -16.84 9.40
CA VAL A 135 -7.77 -18.01 9.74
C VAL A 135 -7.94 -18.94 8.53
N THR A 136 -8.23 -18.40 7.34
CA THR A 136 -8.31 -19.22 6.11
C THR A 136 -6.96 -19.86 5.73
N LEU A 137 -5.84 -19.17 5.95
CA LEU A 137 -4.52 -19.74 5.69
C LEU A 137 -4.17 -20.85 6.69
N GLN A 138 -4.57 -20.67 7.95
CA GLN A 138 -4.41 -21.69 8.98
C GLN A 138 -5.23 -22.94 8.70
N SER A 139 -6.48 -22.78 8.25
CA SER A 139 -7.35 -23.92 7.90
C SER A 139 -6.89 -24.66 6.65
N SER A 140 -6.21 -23.98 5.73
CA SER A 140 -5.61 -24.58 4.53
C SER A 140 -4.30 -25.34 4.78
N GLY A 141 -3.72 -25.30 5.99
CA GLY A 141 -2.44 -25.93 6.28
C GLY A 141 -1.21 -25.12 5.85
N GLN A 142 -1.38 -23.99 5.15
CA GLN A 142 -0.26 -23.20 4.61
C GLN A 142 0.60 -22.58 5.70
N ILE A 143 -0.01 -22.13 6.81
CA ILE A 143 0.75 -21.56 7.94
C ILE A 143 1.64 -22.63 8.57
N GLN A 144 1.15 -23.85 8.70
CA GLN A 144 1.91 -24.97 9.26
C GLN A 144 3.09 -25.34 8.35
N GLN A 145 2.89 -25.32 7.03
CA GLN A 145 3.97 -25.53 6.06
C GLN A 145 5.04 -24.43 6.14
N TRP A 146 4.64 -23.16 6.17
CA TRP A 146 5.58 -22.04 6.30
C TRP A 146 6.28 -22.03 7.66
N PHE A 147 5.57 -22.38 8.73
CA PHE A 147 6.15 -22.54 10.06
C PHE A 147 7.23 -23.62 10.05
N ALA A 148 6.95 -24.82 9.52
CA ALA A 148 7.94 -25.89 9.43
C ALA A 148 9.18 -25.53 8.59
N GLN A 149 9.04 -24.62 7.62
CA GLN A 149 10.15 -24.12 6.79
C GLN A 149 10.87 -22.93 7.41
N SER A 150 10.30 -22.30 8.43
CA SER A 150 10.86 -21.12 9.08
C SER A 150 12.03 -21.46 9.99
N ILE A 151 12.88 -20.47 10.27
CA ILE A 151 14.00 -20.62 11.20
C ILE A 151 13.49 -21.12 12.56
N VAL A 152 12.43 -20.50 13.11
CA VAL A 152 11.90 -20.89 14.41
C VAL A 152 11.32 -22.31 14.38
N GLY A 153 10.57 -22.67 13.35
CA GLY A 153 9.97 -24.00 13.26
C GLY A 153 10.97 -25.14 13.04
N GLN A 154 12.18 -24.85 12.56
CA GLN A 154 13.25 -25.86 12.50
C GLN A 154 13.87 -26.16 13.87
N TRP A 155 13.62 -25.33 14.89
CA TRP A 155 14.15 -25.48 16.25
C TRP A 155 13.18 -26.21 17.20
N PHE A 156 11.97 -26.53 16.75
CA PHE A 156 10.92 -27.23 17.51
C PHE A 156 10.51 -28.52 16.79
#